data_AF-A0A4Q3F6Y9-F1
#
_entry.id   AF-A0A4Q3F6Y9-F1
#
_cell.length_a   1.000
_cell.length_b   1.000
_cell.length_c   1.000
_cell.angle_alpha   90.00
_cell.angle_beta   90.00
_cell.angle_gamma   90.00
#
_symmetry.space_group_name_H-M   'P 1'
#
loop_
_entity.id
_entity.type
_entity.pdbx_description
1 polymer ?
#
loop_
_entity_poly.entity_id
_entity_poly.type
_entity_poly.pdbx_seq_one_letter_code
_entity_poly.pdbx_strand_id
1 'polypeptide(L)'
;MADFYKNPMQKLQSFFSIINDVKEVPPVLNQNYLPSLDGLRALSILMVVGSHVLIGQNVHSTFLYSIFNGALGVSIFFIISGFIITTLLMKELIYTKDINLKNFYIRRFLRIIPLAYLFLFVLIGLNQIFDMRINFSGFLLAFLFLKNFVGSETDPATTHYWSLSVEEQY
;
A
#
# COMPACT_ATOMS: atom_id res chain seq x y z
N MET A 1 18.17 -1.28 36.41
CA MET A 1 17.35 -1.87 35.32
C MET A 1 15.86 -1.77 35.70
N ALA A 2 15.37 -0.56 35.99
CA ALA A 2 14.01 -0.33 36.55
C ALA A 2 13.29 0.92 35.97
N ASP A 3 13.86 1.59 34.96
CA ASP A 3 13.29 2.83 34.40
C ASP A 3 12.39 2.64 33.17
N PHE A 4 12.17 1.39 32.73
CA PHE A 4 11.46 1.11 31.47
C PHE A 4 9.92 1.15 31.60
N TYR A 5 9.40 1.32 32.82
CA TYR A 5 7.96 1.38 33.13
C TYR A 5 7.48 2.83 33.38
N LYS A 6 8.02 3.81 32.63
CA LYS A 6 7.50 5.19 32.68
C LYS A 6 6.10 5.27 32.07
N ASN A 7 5.21 5.84 32.86
CA ASN A 7 3.77 6.05 32.69
C ASN A 7 3.38 6.42 31.23
N PRO A 8 2.47 5.68 30.57
CA PRO A 8 2.08 5.92 29.16
C PRO A 8 1.61 7.34 28.88
N MET A 9 1.01 8.01 29.88
CA MET A 9 0.60 9.41 29.82
C MET A 9 1.78 10.38 29.60
N GLN A 10 2.95 10.13 30.21
CA GLN A 10 4.14 10.97 30.03
C GLN A 10 4.72 10.84 28.62
N LYS A 11 4.71 9.64 28.04
CA LYS A 11 5.15 9.42 26.64
C LYS A 11 4.27 10.18 25.66
N LEU A 12 2.94 10.12 25.84
CA LEU A 12 1.99 10.87 25.03
C LEU A 12 2.25 12.38 25.14
N GLN A 13 2.37 12.92 26.35
CA GLN A 13 2.67 14.34 26.56
C GLN A 13 3.99 14.77 25.90
N SER A 14 5.06 13.97 26.03
CA SER A 14 6.35 14.26 25.38
C SER A 14 6.28 14.20 23.86
N PHE A 15 5.51 13.26 23.32
CA PHE A 15 5.32 13.11 21.88
C PHE A 15 4.55 14.31 21.30
N PHE A 16 3.47 14.71 21.97
CA PHE A 16 2.72 15.92 21.60
C PHE A 16 3.55 17.20 21.76
N SER A 17 4.46 17.28 22.74
CA SER A 17 5.37 18.43 22.87
C SER A 17 6.34 18.50 21.68
N ILE A 18 6.93 17.38 21.27
CA ILE A 18 7.83 17.33 20.10
C ILE A 18 7.10 17.77 18.84
N ILE A 19 5.86 17.32 18.64
CA ILE A 19 5.05 17.73 17.48
C ILE A 19 4.73 19.23 17.54
N ASN A 20 4.42 19.77 18.72
CA ASN A 20 4.17 21.20 18.88
C ASN A 20 5.41 22.07 18.62
N ASP A 21 6.61 21.51 18.78
CA ASP A 21 7.87 22.18 18.45
C ASP A 21 8.15 22.21 16.93
N VAL A 22 7.51 21.31 16.16
CA VAL A 22 7.57 21.32 14.69
C VAL A 22 6.66 22.42 14.15
N LYS A 23 7.23 23.62 14.00
CA LYS A 23 6.51 24.80 13.50
C LYS A 23 6.54 24.93 11.97
N GLU A 24 7.51 24.29 11.33
CA GLU A 24 7.73 24.44 9.89
C GLU A 24 8.11 23.10 9.24
N VAL A 25 7.65 22.90 8.02
CA VAL A 25 7.99 21.75 7.20
C VAL A 25 9.36 22.01 6.57
N PRO A 26 10.34 21.10 6.68
CA PRO A 26 11.66 21.32 6.08
C PRO A 26 11.54 21.54 4.56
N PRO A 27 12.41 22.37 3.94
CA PRO A 27 12.23 22.83 2.56
C PRO A 27 12.12 21.70 1.53
N VAL A 28 12.88 20.61 1.75
CA VAL A 28 12.85 19.41 0.90
C VAL A 28 11.48 18.74 0.93
N LEU A 29 10.85 18.67 2.11
CA LEU A 29 9.53 18.09 2.25
C LEU A 29 8.43 19.07 1.89
N ASN A 30 8.65 20.38 1.90
CA ASN A 30 7.61 21.37 1.59
C ASN A 30 7.05 21.27 0.15
N GLN A 31 7.72 20.54 -0.75
CA GLN A 31 7.22 20.29 -2.10
C GLN A 31 5.93 19.45 -2.09
N ASN A 32 4.92 19.84 -2.86
CA ASN A 32 3.65 19.09 -2.99
C ASN A 32 3.83 17.72 -3.65
N TYR A 33 4.93 17.52 -4.37
CA TYR A 33 5.21 16.31 -5.13
C TYR A 33 6.71 16.03 -5.11
N LEU A 34 7.09 14.78 -4.80
CA LEU A 34 8.48 14.33 -4.76
C LEU A 34 8.67 13.21 -5.81
N PRO A 35 9.05 13.55 -7.06
CA PRO A 35 9.13 12.59 -8.16
C PRO A 35 10.06 11.40 -7.87
N SER A 36 11.10 11.61 -7.07
CA SER A 36 12.06 10.56 -6.69
C SER A 36 11.41 9.42 -5.90
N LEU A 37 10.47 9.73 -5.01
CA LEU A 37 9.76 8.72 -4.22
C LEU A 37 8.79 7.91 -5.09
N ASP A 38 8.13 8.55 -6.05
CA ASP A 38 7.29 7.83 -7.01
C ASP A 38 8.12 6.95 -7.95
N GLY A 39 9.32 7.37 -8.33
CA GLY A 39 10.28 6.53 -9.04
C GLY A 39 10.67 5.27 -8.25
N LEU A 40 10.92 5.40 -6.94
CA LEU A 40 11.23 4.27 -6.07
C LEU A 40 10.03 3.34 -5.88
N ARG A 41 8.79 3.88 -5.82
CA ARG A 41 7.56 3.08 -5.82
C ARG A 41 7.40 2.31 -7.12
N ALA A 42 7.66 2.95 -8.26
CA ALA A 42 7.61 2.30 -9.56
C ALA A 42 8.63 1.14 -9.65
N LEU A 43 9.86 1.37 -9.17
CA LEU A 43 10.89 0.32 -9.12
C LEU A 43 10.45 -0.87 -8.23
N SER A 44 9.83 -0.57 -7.09
CA SER A 44 9.32 -1.57 -6.17
C SER A 44 8.20 -2.42 -6.81
N ILE A 45 7.28 -1.78 -7.54
CA ILE A 45 6.24 -2.48 -8.33
C ILE A 45 6.88 -3.34 -9.41
N LEU A 46 7.92 -2.87 -10.11
CA LEU A 46 8.63 -3.66 -11.11
C LEU A 46 9.29 -4.90 -10.52
N MET A 47 9.84 -4.81 -9.30
CA MET A 47 10.35 -5.99 -8.59
C MET A 47 9.25 -7.02 -8.34
N VAL A 48 8.06 -6.58 -7.91
CA VAL A 48 6.90 -7.46 -7.67
C VAL A 48 6.39 -8.09 -8.96
N VAL A 49 6.17 -7.29 -10.00
CA VAL A 49 5.70 -7.78 -11.30
C VAL A 49 6.71 -8.75 -11.90
N GLY A 50 7.99 -8.40 -11.87
CA GLY A 50 9.07 -9.29 -12.32
C GLY A 50 9.08 -10.61 -11.56
N SER A 51 8.87 -10.58 -10.24
CA SER A 51 8.80 -11.80 -9.43
C SER A 51 7.65 -12.73 -9.89
N HIS A 52 6.47 -12.17 -10.16
CA HIS A 52 5.32 -12.93 -10.65
C HIS A 52 5.54 -13.49 -12.05
N VAL A 53 6.21 -12.73 -12.93
CA VAL A 53 6.56 -13.19 -14.29
C VAL A 53 7.55 -14.36 -14.23
N LEU A 54 8.59 -14.28 -13.38
CA LEU A 54 9.57 -15.35 -13.22
C LEU A 54 8.93 -16.63 -12.68
N ILE A 55 8.05 -16.51 -11.69
CA ILE A 55 7.29 -17.64 -11.14
C ILE A 55 6.38 -18.23 -12.23
N GLY A 56 5.63 -17.39 -12.95
CA GLY A 56 4.68 -17.85 -13.98
C GLY A 56 5.36 -18.52 -15.18
N GLN A 57 6.58 -18.10 -15.54
CA GLN A 57 7.37 -18.71 -16.62
C GLN A 57 8.21 -19.91 -16.14
N ASN A 58 8.09 -20.32 -14.87
CA ASN A 58 8.92 -21.37 -14.26
C ASN A 58 10.44 -21.14 -14.45
N VAL A 59 10.87 -19.88 -14.46
CA VAL A 59 12.30 -19.55 -14.58
C VAL A 59 12.97 -19.87 -13.26
N HIS A 60 14.02 -20.68 -13.29
CA HIS A 60 14.79 -21.06 -12.10
C HIS A 60 16.18 -20.42 -12.16
N SER A 61 16.24 -19.10 -11.94
CA SER A 61 17.49 -18.33 -11.90
C SER A 61 17.63 -17.59 -10.58
N THR A 62 18.57 -18.03 -9.75
CA THR A 62 18.86 -17.42 -8.44
C THR A 62 19.22 -15.94 -8.57
N PHE A 63 19.94 -15.57 -9.63
CA PHE A 63 20.30 -14.17 -9.91
C PHE A 63 19.06 -13.30 -10.17
N LEU A 64 18.15 -13.78 -11.03
CA LEU A 64 16.92 -13.03 -11.35
C LEU A 64 15.98 -12.93 -10.15
N TYR A 65 15.85 -13.98 -9.33
CA TYR A 65 15.06 -13.92 -8.11
C TYR A 65 15.64 -12.98 -7.05
N SER A 66 16.97 -12.81 -7.01
CA SER A 66 17.61 -11.85 -6.12
C SER A 66 17.26 -10.40 -6.51
N ILE A 67 17.22 -10.11 -7.81
CA ILE A 67 16.88 -8.77 -8.34
C ILE A 67 15.37 -8.51 -8.24
N PHE A 68 14.55 -9.44 -8.71
CA PHE A 68 13.09 -9.33 -8.71
C PHE A 68 12.49 -10.01 -7.48
N ASN A 69 12.92 -9.56 -6.30
CA ASN A 69 12.38 -10.06 -5.05
C ASN A 69 11.05 -9.37 -4.74
N GLY A 70 9.95 -10.07 -4.97
CA GLY A 70 8.60 -9.53 -4.75
C GLY A 70 8.33 -9.15 -3.30
N ALA A 71 8.79 -9.92 -2.33
CA ALA A 71 8.57 -9.63 -0.90
C ALA A 71 9.27 -8.33 -0.48
N LEU A 72 10.51 -8.11 -0.95
CA LEU A 72 11.22 -6.86 -0.75
C LEU A 72 10.54 -5.70 -1.47
N GLY A 73 10.13 -5.90 -2.72
CA GLY A 73 9.39 -4.89 -3.49
C GLY A 73 8.12 -4.41 -2.77
N VAL A 74 7.30 -5.34 -2.27
CA VAL A 74 6.09 -5.00 -1.49
C VAL A 74 6.44 -4.22 -0.22
N SER A 75 7.48 -4.65 0.51
CA SER A 75 7.92 -3.99 1.74
C SER A 75 8.36 -2.54 1.49
N ILE A 76 9.19 -2.32 0.46
CA ILE A 76 9.67 -0.98 0.09
C ILE A 76 8.50 -0.10 -0.37
N PHE A 77 7.58 -0.64 -1.18
CA PHE A 77 6.40 0.08 -1.64
C PHE A 77 5.54 0.59 -0.47
N PHE A 78 5.28 -0.26 0.53
CA PHE A 78 4.49 0.14 1.70
C PHE A 78 5.21 1.15 2.58
N ILE A 79 6.53 1.00 2.80
CA ILE A 79 7.32 1.96 3.57
C ILE A 79 7.26 3.35 2.92
N ILE A 80 7.47 3.44 1.61
CA ILE A 80 7.43 4.72 0.89
C ILE A 80 6.02 5.31 0.91
N SER A 81 5.00 4.50 0.68
CA SER A 81 3.61 4.97 0.68
C SER A 81 3.20 5.50 2.05
N GLY A 82 3.56 4.81 3.14
CA GLY A 82 3.34 5.26 4.51
C GLY A 82 4.10 6.54 4.86
N PHE A 83 5.35 6.68 4.39
CA PHE A 83 6.11 7.92 4.54
C PHE A 83 5.44 9.11 3.85
N ILE A 84 4.97 8.94 2.61
CA ILE A 84 4.29 9.99 1.85
C ILE A 84 2.98 10.39 2.55
N ILE A 85 2.14 9.41 2.94
CA ILE A 85 0.87 9.68 3.62
C ILE A 85 1.12 10.45 4.92
N THR A 86 2.05 9.98 5.74
CA THR A 86 2.37 10.63 7.02
C THR A 86 2.90 12.05 6.81
N THR A 87 3.77 12.26 5.81
CA THR A 87 4.29 13.60 5.49
C THR A 87 3.18 14.53 5.02
N LEU A 88 2.23 14.04 4.22
CA LEU A 88 1.09 14.83 3.76
C LEU A 88 0.18 15.24 4.92
N LEU A 89 -0.14 14.31 5.83
CA LEU A 89 -0.96 14.58 7.02
C LEU A 89 -0.26 15.53 7.99
N MET A 90 1.06 15.40 8.16
CA MET A 90 1.83 16.33 8.99
C MET A 90 1.88 17.74 8.41
N LYS A 91 2.00 17.88 7.09
CA LYS A 91 1.88 19.19 6.44
C LYS A 91 0.51 19.80 6.66
N GLU A 92 -0.55 19.02 6.44
CA GLU A 92 -1.92 19.48 6.69
C GLU A 92 -2.04 19.96 8.13
N LEU A 93 -1.62 19.16 9.10
CA LEU A 93 -1.61 19.55 10.51
C LEU A 93 -0.85 20.86 10.78
N ILE A 94 0.34 21.05 10.19
CA ILE A 94 1.14 22.27 10.38
C ILE A 94 0.46 23.50 9.75
N TYR A 95 -0.10 23.37 8.54
CA TYR A 95 -0.69 24.50 7.81
C TYR A 95 -2.12 24.83 8.24
N THR A 96 -2.96 23.82 8.50
CA THR A 96 -4.38 24.00 8.82
C THR A 96 -4.70 23.82 10.30
N LYS A 97 -3.75 23.40 11.13
CA LYS A 97 -3.93 23.06 12.56
C LYS A 97 -4.97 21.98 12.85
N ASP A 98 -5.42 21.30 11.81
CA ASP A 98 -6.42 20.25 11.85
C ASP A 98 -6.13 19.26 10.71
N ILE A 99 -6.56 18.01 10.87
CA ILE A 99 -6.39 16.95 9.88
C ILE A 99 -7.77 16.52 9.40
N ASN A 100 -8.09 16.81 8.13
CA ASN A 100 -9.36 16.36 7.56
C ASN A 100 -9.23 14.94 7.01
N LEU A 101 -9.26 13.96 7.91
CA LEU A 101 -9.22 12.54 7.56
C LEU A 101 -10.35 12.16 6.59
N LYS A 102 -11.54 12.76 6.72
CA LYS A 102 -12.67 12.49 5.83
C LYS A 102 -12.33 12.81 4.38
N ASN A 103 -11.79 13.99 4.11
CA ASN A 103 -11.38 14.38 2.76
C ASN A 103 -10.20 13.55 2.25
N PHE A 104 -9.28 13.15 3.12
CA PHE A 104 -8.19 12.24 2.77
C PHE A 104 -8.73 10.89 2.26
N TYR A 105 -9.60 10.24 3.02
CA TYR A 105 -10.17 8.95 2.63
C TYR A 105 -11.07 9.05 1.39
N ILE A 106 -11.84 10.13 1.23
CA ILE A 106 -12.67 10.32 0.02
C ILE A 106 -11.80 10.39 -1.24
N ARG A 107 -10.72 11.17 -1.23
CA ARG A 107 -9.80 11.28 -2.38
C ARG A 107 -9.16 9.93 -2.71
N ARG A 108 -8.77 9.17 -1.68
CA ARG A 108 -8.19 7.84 -1.83
C ARG A 108 -9.20 6.85 -2.40
N PHE A 109 -10.41 6.83 -1.87
CA PHE A 109 -11.52 6.00 -2.34
C PHE A 109 -11.81 6.25 -3.82
N LEU A 110 -11.98 7.52 -4.21
CA LEU A 110 -12.24 7.91 -5.60
C LEU A 110 -11.08 7.59 -6.57
N ARG A 111 -9.87 7.39 -6.06
CA ARG A 111 -8.70 7.00 -6.87
C ARG A 111 -8.58 5.48 -7.04
N ILE A 112 -8.82 4.71 -5.98
CA ILE A 112 -8.56 3.26 -5.97
C ILE A 112 -9.77 2.47 -6.47
N ILE A 113 -10.97 2.79 -5.99
CA ILE A 113 -12.19 2.02 -6.21
C ILE A 113 -12.58 1.91 -7.69
N PRO A 114 -12.58 2.99 -8.50
CA PRO A 114 -13.03 2.90 -9.88
C PRO A 114 -12.16 1.93 -10.70
N LEU A 115 -10.85 1.97 -10.48
CA LEU A 115 -9.89 1.11 -11.19
C LEU A 115 -9.99 -0.34 -10.71
N ALA A 116 -10.18 -0.56 -9.41
CA ALA A 116 -10.37 -1.88 -8.83
C ALA A 116 -11.62 -2.56 -9.38
N TYR A 117 -12.77 -1.89 -9.34
CA TYR A 117 -14.00 -2.46 -9.89
C TYR A 117 -13.95 -2.65 -11.40
N LEU A 118 -13.36 -1.71 -12.14
CA LEU A 118 -13.15 -1.89 -13.58
C LEU A 118 -12.38 -3.17 -13.87
N PHE A 119 -11.27 -3.42 -13.15
CA PHE A 119 -10.49 -4.64 -13.29
C PHE A 119 -11.32 -5.90 -12.99
N LEU A 120 -12.10 -5.90 -11.90
CA LEU A 120 -12.98 -7.02 -11.54
C LEU A 120 -14.04 -7.30 -12.62
N PHE A 121 -14.66 -6.26 -13.19
CA PHE A 121 -15.63 -6.42 -14.28
C PHE A 121 -14.98 -6.96 -15.55
N VAL A 122 -13.79 -6.47 -15.91
CA VAL A 122 -13.02 -6.99 -17.04
C VAL A 122 -12.66 -8.47 -16.82
N LEU A 123 -12.25 -8.83 -15.60
CA LEU A 123 -11.97 -10.23 -15.23
C LEU A 123 -13.18 -11.14 -15.38
N ILE A 124 -14.37 -10.69 -14.97
CA ILE A 124 -15.62 -11.46 -15.18
C ILE A 124 -15.83 -11.70 -16.68
N GLY A 125 -15.68 -10.65 -17.51
CA GLY A 125 -15.82 -10.77 -18.95
C GLY A 125 -14.82 -11.75 -19.57
N LEU A 126 -13.55 -11.66 -19.16
CA LEU A 126 -12.50 -12.57 -19.63
C LEU A 126 -12.70 -14.01 -19.16
N ASN A 127 -13.20 -14.22 -17.94
CA ASN A 127 -13.47 -15.56 -17.41
C ASN A 127 -14.52 -16.29 -18.26
N GLN A 128 -15.53 -15.58 -18.77
CA GLN A 128 -16.54 -16.16 -19.67
C GLN A 128 -15.99 -16.56 -21.04
N ILE A 129 -14.94 -15.87 -21.51
CA ILE A 129 -14.35 -16.10 -22.84
C ILE A 129 -13.27 -17.18 -22.78
N PHE A 130 -12.44 -17.17 -21.74
CA PHE A 130 -11.22 -17.97 -21.64
C PHE A 130 -11.29 -19.11 -20.60
N ASP A 131 -12.43 -19.30 -19.94
CA ASP A 131 -12.66 -20.31 -18.89
C ASP A 131 -11.52 -20.36 -17.86
N MET A 132 -11.22 -19.20 -17.27
CA MET A 132 -10.08 -19.03 -16.34
C MET A 132 -10.31 -19.70 -14.98
N ARG A 133 -11.40 -20.46 -14.80
CA ARG A 133 -11.77 -21.20 -13.59
C ARG A 133 -11.79 -20.34 -12.31
N ILE A 134 -12.15 -19.06 -12.44
CA ILE A 134 -12.23 -18.17 -11.28
C ILE A 134 -13.41 -18.58 -10.42
N ASN A 135 -13.11 -18.97 -9.17
CA ASN A 135 -14.14 -19.30 -8.19
C ASN A 135 -14.92 -18.05 -7.76
N PHE A 136 -16.24 -18.18 -7.63
CA PHE A 136 -17.12 -17.10 -7.15
C PHE A 136 -16.70 -16.59 -5.76
N SER A 137 -16.22 -17.47 -4.88
CA SER A 137 -15.67 -17.10 -3.58
C SER A 137 -14.43 -16.20 -3.69
N GLY A 138 -13.52 -16.50 -4.63
CA GLY A 138 -12.33 -15.68 -4.90
C GLY A 138 -12.71 -14.29 -5.41
N PHE A 139 -13.72 -14.21 -6.29
CA PHE A 139 -14.27 -12.95 -6.75
C PHE A 139 -14.90 -12.13 -5.61
N LEU A 140 -15.75 -12.76 -4.79
CA LEU A 140 -16.43 -12.10 -3.69
C LEU A 140 -15.43 -11.53 -2.66
N LEU A 141 -14.37 -12.28 -2.35
CA LEU A 141 -13.31 -11.84 -1.45
C LEU A 141 -12.52 -10.66 -2.04
N ALA A 142 -12.26 -10.65 -3.35
CA ALA A 142 -11.62 -9.53 -4.03
C ALA A 142 -12.53 -8.29 -4.07
N PHE A 143 -13.83 -8.47 -4.32
CA PHE A 143 -14.84 -7.41 -4.34
C PHE A 143 -15.01 -6.73 -2.97
N LEU A 144 -14.92 -7.50 -1.89
CA LEU A 144 -15.02 -7.01 -0.52
C LEU A 144 -13.68 -6.54 0.08
N PHE A 145 -12.57 -6.55 -0.69
CA PHE A 145 -11.23 -6.25 -0.17
C PHE A 145 -10.83 -7.10 1.05
N LEU A 146 -11.21 -8.39 1.04
CA LEU A 146 -10.91 -9.37 2.10
C LEU A 146 -9.87 -10.42 1.70
N LYS A 147 -9.29 -10.29 0.49
CA LYS A 147 -8.27 -11.21 -0.05
C LYS A 147 -7.03 -11.31 0.85
N ASN A 148 -6.75 -10.30 1.68
CA ASN A 148 -5.64 -10.32 2.62
C ASN A 148 -5.81 -11.32 3.77
N PHE A 149 -7.04 -11.70 4.12
CA PHE A 149 -7.31 -12.60 5.25
C PHE A 149 -7.34 -14.08 4.87
N VAL A 150 -7.52 -14.42 3.59
CA VAL A 150 -7.80 -15.81 3.16
C VAL A 150 -6.59 -16.47 2.46
N GLY A 151 -5.43 -15.80 2.40
CA GLY A 151 -4.23 -16.35 1.77
C GLY A 151 -4.36 -16.51 0.24
N SER A 152 -3.24 -16.83 -0.41
CA SER A 152 -3.12 -16.91 -1.88
C SER A 152 -3.76 -18.16 -2.52
N GLU A 153 -4.49 -18.96 -1.75
CA GLU A 153 -4.93 -20.31 -2.14
C GLU A 153 -6.25 -20.34 -2.92
N THR A 154 -6.96 -19.21 -3.00
CA THR A 154 -8.32 -19.17 -3.56
C THR A 154 -8.37 -19.16 -5.09
N ASP A 155 -7.49 -18.38 -5.73
CA ASP A 155 -7.46 -18.21 -7.18
C ASP A 155 -6.22 -17.39 -7.62
N PRO A 156 -5.40 -17.87 -8.58
CA PRO A 156 -4.20 -17.17 -9.04
C PRO A 156 -4.46 -15.81 -9.70
N ALA A 157 -5.56 -15.67 -10.46
CA ALA A 157 -5.89 -14.48 -11.23
C ALA A 157 -6.22 -13.28 -10.34
N THR A 158 -6.67 -13.53 -9.12
CA THR A 158 -7.00 -12.49 -8.13
C THR A 158 -6.05 -12.50 -6.94
N THR A 159 -5.02 -13.35 -6.88
CA THR A 159 -4.13 -13.44 -5.70
C THR A 159 -3.48 -12.10 -5.37
N HIS A 160 -2.98 -11.36 -6.36
CA HIS A 160 -2.35 -10.05 -6.14
C HIS A 160 -3.29 -8.98 -5.53
N TYR A 161 -4.62 -9.20 -5.47
CA TYR A 161 -5.54 -8.31 -4.75
C TYR A 161 -5.30 -8.26 -3.25
N TRP A 162 -4.53 -9.19 -2.67
CA TRP A 162 -4.21 -9.15 -1.24
C TRP A 162 -3.50 -7.86 -0.85
N SER A 163 -2.55 -7.38 -1.67
CA SER A 163 -1.80 -6.15 -1.37
C SER A 163 -2.66 -4.90 -1.58
N LEU A 164 -3.59 -4.93 -2.55
CA LEU A 164 -4.57 -3.88 -2.75
C LEU A 164 -5.58 -3.80 -1.59
N SER A 165 -6.00 -4.95 -1.06
CA SER A 165 -6.87 -5.03 0.11
C SER A 165 -6.19 -4.47 1.36
N VAL A 166 -4.90 -4.76 1.53
CA VAL A 166 -4.06 -4.12 2.56
C VAL A 166 -3.97 -2.61 2.30
N GLU A 167 -3.70 -2.16 1.07
CA GLU A 167 -3.64 -0.73 0.77
C GLU A 167 -4.98 0.00 0.98
N GLU A 168 -6.13 -0.66 0.91
CA GLU A 168 -7.42 -0.03 1.24
C GLU A 168 -7.60 0.15 2.76
N GLN A 169 -7.18 -0.83 3.55
CA GLN A 169 -7.34 -0.89 5.01
C GLN A 169 -6.38 0.04 5.78
N TYR A 170 -5.20 0.34 5.21
CA TYR A 170 -4.15 1.18 5.81
C TYR A 170 -4.15 2.59 5.20
#